data_AF-R4LWI6-F1
#
_entry.id   AF-R4LWI6-F1
#
_cell.length_a   1.000
_cell.length_b   1.000
_cell.length_c   1.000
_cell.angle_alpha   90.00
_cell.angle_beta   90.00
_cell.angle_gamma   90.00
#
_symmetry.space_group_name_H-M   'P 1'
#
loop_
_entity.id
_entity.type
_entity.pdbx_description
1 polymer ?
#
loop_
_entity_poly.entity_id
_entity_poly.type
_entity_poly.pdbx_seq_one_letter_code
_entity_poly.pdbx_strand_id
1 'polypeptide(L)'
;MALDLLFFAWLYGAPFLLIVGLIRRVEAPTFATRDAAEHFGATTDRILTAALVLTIATPIGGVVLAVLLKDVFWARHFTGALAGMLLYLILFAAARRHATAPLIGTVPADQQPVPRVTRCIPISGGRGCPGG
;
A
#
# COMPACT_ATOMS: atom_id res chain seq x y z
N MET A 1 -14.63 -3.17 -27.01
CA MET A 1 -14.88 -3.89 -25.74
C MET A 1 -13.60 -4.04 -24.89
N ALA A 2 -12.46 -4.41 -25.46
CA ALA A 2 -11.22 -4.50 -24.68
C ALA A 2 -10.62 -3.12 -24.30
N LEU A 3 -10.58 -2.17 -25.25
CA LEU A 3 -9.98 -0.84 -25.04
C LEU A 3 -10.75 0.03 -24.05
N ASP A 4 -12.08 -0.02 -24.09
CA ASP A 4 -13.00 0.61 -23.14
C ASP A 4 -12.83 0.03 -21.74
N LEU A 5 -12.87 -1.28 -21.58
CA LEU A 5 -12.63 -1.92 -20.28
C LEU A 5 -11.26 -1.54 -19.72
N LEU A 6 -10.22 -1.55 -20.56
CA LEU A 6 -8.87 -1.17 -20.16
C LEU A 6 -8.79 0.30 -19.71
N PHE A 7 -9.43 1.20 -20.46
CA PHE A 7 -9.45 2.62 -20.16
C PHE A 7 -10.21 2.92 -18.86
N PHE A 8 -11.41 2.35 -18.68
CA PHE A 8 -12.20 2.57 -17.47
C PHE A 8 -11.61 1.88 -16.24
N ALA A 9 -11.03 0.68 -16.40
CA ALA A 9 -10.30 0.03 -15.33
C ALA A 9 -9.12 0.88 -14.86
N TRP A 10 -8.41 1.55 -15.78
CA TRP A 10 -7.38 2.51 -15.41
C TRP A 10 -7.97 3.76 -14.76
N LEU A 11 -8.96 4.39 -15.39
CA LEU A 11 -9.54 5.66 -14.96
C LEU A 11 -10.12 5.60 -13.54
N TYR A 12 -10.66 4.45 -13.13
CA TYR A 12 -11.24 4.27 -11.79
C TYR A 12 -10.33 3.46 -10.86
N GLY A 13 -9.71 2.39 -11.36
CA GLY A 13 -8.90 1.48 -10.54
C GLY A 13 -7.57 2.08 -10.10
N ALA A 14 -6.86 2.78 -11.01
CA ALA A 14 -5.57 3.40 -10.67
C ALA A 14 -5.71 4.47 -9.57
N PRO A 15 -6.60 5.49 -9.68
CA PRO A 15 -6.74 6.47 -8.61
C PRO A 15 -7.27 5.84 -7.32
N PHE A 16 -8.18 4.86 -7.39
CA PHE A 16 -8.65 4.16 -6.20
C PHE A 16 -7.49 3.50 -5.43
N LEU A 17 -6.62 2.74 -6.11
CA LEU A 17 -5.48 2.08 -5.46
C LEU A 17 -4.45 3.09 -4.94
N LEU A 18 -4.19 4.17 -5.69
CA LEU A 18 -3.28 5.24 -5.24
C LEU A 18 -3.82 5.93 -3.99
N ILE A 19 -5.12 6.23 -3.93
CA ILE A 19 -5.78 6.84 -2.77
C ILE A 19 -5.70 5.91 -1.57
N VAL A 20 -6.06 4.63 -1.73
CA VAL A 20 -6.01 3.64 -0.63
C VAL A 20 -4.59 3.48 -0.09
N GLY A 21 -3.60 3.33 -0.98
CA GLY A 21 -2.21 3.21 -0.56
C GLY A 21 -1.66 4.48 0.07
N LEU A 22 -2.09 5.66 -0.38
CA LEU A 22 -1.74 6.93 0.23
C LEU A 22 -2.35 7.08 1.62
N ILE A 23 -3.64 6.77 1.80
CA ILE A 23 -4.33 6.78 3.09
C ILE A 23 -3.56 5.89 4.08
N ARG A 24 -3.26 4.65 3.70
CA ARG A 24 -2.46 3.72 4.52
C ARG A 24 -1.05 4.24 4.82
N ARG A 25 -0.49 5.09 3.96
CA ARG A 25 0.86 5.66 4.11
C ARG A 25 0.89 6.86 5.07
N VAL A 26 -0.20 7.63 5.12
CA VAL A 26 -0.35 8.79 6.02
C VAL A 26 -0.96 8.40 7.36
N GLU A 27 -1.73 7.32 7.40
CA GLU A 27 -2.13 6.69 8.65
C GLU A 27 -0.88 6.27 9.43
N ALA A 28 -0.84 6.63 10.71
CA ALA A 28 0.22 6.28 11.64
C ALA A 28 -0.30 5.26 12.66
N PRO A 29 -0.64 4.02 12.23
CA PRO A 29 -1.12 3.01 13.16
C PRO A 29 0.02 2.58 14.09
N THR A 30 -0.32 2.47 15.38
CA THR A 30 0.57 1.91 16.40
C THR A 30 0.31 0.41 16.51
N PHE A 31 1.36 -0.41 16.43
CA PHE A 31 1.26 -1.86 16.54
C PHE A 31 1.87 -2.38 17.85
N ALA A 32 1.28 -3.44 18.41
CA ALA A 32 1.79 -4.10 19.61
C ALA A 32 3.07 -4.91 19.36
N THR A 33 3.29 -5.34 18.11
CA THR A 33 4.40 -6.20 17.71
C THR A 33 5.07 -5.69 16.44
N ARG A 34 6.40 -5.87 16.35
CA ARG A 34 7.18 -5.55 15.15
C ARG A 34 6.73 -6.34 13.92
N ASP A 35 6.39 -7.62 14.07
CA ASP A 35 5.93 -8.45 12.94
C ASP A 35 4.65 -7.90 12.29
N ALA A 36 3.70 -7.41 13.10
CA ALA A 36 2.48 -6.78 12.61
C ALA A 36 2.75 -5.46 11.87
N ALA A 37 3.68 -4.65 12.39
CA ALA A 37 4.14 -3.42 11.76
C ALA A 37 4.80 -3.68 10.40
N GLU A 38 5.69 -4.68 10.34
CA GLU A 38 6.35 -5.09 9.10
C GLU A 38 5.36 -5.64 8.07
N HIS A 39 4.38 -6.44 8.50
CA HIS A 39 3.33 -6.95 7.61
C HIS A 39 2.46 -5.83 7.03
N PHE A 40 2.10 -4.84 7.85
CA PHE A 40 1.36 -3.66 7.37
C PHE A 40 2.18 -2.88 6.35
N GLY A 41 3.45 -2.60 6.64
CA GLY A 41 4.35 -1.89 5.73
C GLY A 41 4.53 -2.62 4.40
N ALA A 42 4.78 -3.94 4.43
CA ALA A 42 4.91 -4.75 3.23
C ALA A 42 3.63 -4.78 2.39
N THR A 43 2.46 -4.81 3.03
CA THR A 43 1.17 -4.77 2.33
C THR A 43 0.93 -3.40 1.68
N THR A 44 1.18 -2.32 2.43
CA THR A 44 1.06 -0.94 1.91
C THR A 44 2.01 -0.71 0.75
N ASP A 45 3.25 -1.20 0.82
CA ASP A 45 4.22 -1.11 -0.27
C ASP A 45 3.74 -1.86 -1.52
N ARG A 46 3.27 -3.10 -1.38
CA ARG A 46 2.71 -3.88 -2.50
C ARG A 46 1.54 -3.18 -3.18
N ILE A 47 0.62 -2.59 -2.39
CA ILE A 47 -0.52 -1.83 -2.94
C ILE A 47 -0.01 -0.64 -3.76
N LEU A 48 0.94 0.12 -3.22
CA LEU A 48 1.51 1.29 -3.90
C LEU A 48 2.29 0.90 -5.16
N THR A 49 3.09 -0.16 -5.11
CA THR A 49 3.79 -0.69 -6.29
C THR A 49 2.79 -1.13 -7.35
N ALA A 50 1.76 -1.90 -6.99
CA ALA A 50 0.74 -2.35 -7.93
C ALA A 50 -0.01 -1.17 -8.54
N ALA A 51 -0.38 -0.18 -7.74
CA ALA A 51 -1.03 1.04 -8.20
C ALA A 51 -0.17 1.81 -9.21
N LEU A 52 1.13 1.98 -8.93
CA LEU A 52 2.07 2.66 -9.83
C LEU A 52 2.27 1.89 -11.13
N VAL A 53 2.46 0.57 -11.05
CA VAL A 53 2.60 -0.30 -12.22
C VAL A 53 1.36 -0.20 -13.10
N LEU A 54 0.16 -0.31 -12.53
CA LEU A 54 -1.10 -0.17 -13.28
C LEU A 54 -1.25 1.23 -13.88
N THR A 55 -0.90 2.26 -13.12
CA THR A 55 -0.98 3.67 -13.56
C THR A 55 -0.12 3.90 -14.81
N ILE A 56 1.04 3.26 -14.91
CA ILE A 56 2.00 3.43 -16.02
C ILE A 56 1.74 2.46 -17.17
N ALA A 57 1.64 1.16 -16.86
CA ALA A 57 1.56 0.12 -17.87
C ALA A 57 0.27 0.20 -18.68
N THR A 58 -0.86 0.56 -18.05
CA THR A 58 -2.16 0.56 -18.71
C THR A 58 -2.29 1.60 -19.83
N PRO A 59 -1.96 2.89 -19.63
CA PRO A 59 -2.05 3.87 -20.71
C PRO A 59 -1.04 3.60 -21.82
N ILE A 60 0.17 3.13 -21.49
CA ILE A 60 1.16 2.71 -22.50
C ILE A 60 0.63 1.52 -23.32
N GLY A 61 0.16 0.47 -22.64
CA GLY A 61 -0.41 -0.71 -23.28
C GLY A 61 -1.65 -0.38 -24.10
N GLY A 62 -2.48 0.56 -23.63
CA GLY A 62 -3.66 1.06 -24.33
C GLY A 62 -3.32 1.83 -25.61
N VAL A 63 -2.29 2.69 -25.59
CA VAL A 63 -1.79 3.35 -26.81
C VAL A 63 -1.28 2.29 -27.80
N VAL A 64 -0.42 1.38 -27.35
CA VAL A 64 0.15 0.32 -28.22
C VAL A 64 -0.97 -0.51 -28.85
N LEU A 65 -1.94 -0.97 -28.04
CA LEU A 65 -3.05 -1.77 -28.52
C LEU A 65 -3.96 -1.00 -29.48
N ALA A 66 -4.29 0.27 -29.17
CA ALA A 66 -5.12 1.10 -30.04
C ALA A 66 -4.45 1.38 -31.40
N VAL A 67 -3.13 1.61 -31.41
CA VAL A 67 -2.35 1.80 -32.65
C VAL A 67 -2.32 0.50 -33.47
N LEU A 68 -2.09 -0.65 -32.83
CA LEU A 68 -2.11 -1.95 -33.50
C LEU A 68 -3.47 -2.25 -34.13
N LEU A 69 -4.55 -1.85 -33.46
CA LEU A 69 -5.93 -2.01 -33.95
C LEU A 69 -6.35 -0.91 -34.94
N LYS A 70 -5.48 0.07 -35.24
CA LYS A 70 -5.75 1.23 -36.10
C LYS A 70 -6.96 2.06 -35.64
N ASP A 71 -7.26 2.05 -34.35
CA ASP A 71 -8.37 2.80 -33.76
C ASP A 71 -7.93 4.19 -33.32
N VAL A 72 -8.12 5.17 -34.21
CA VAL A 72 -7.70 6.57 -33.99
C VAL A 72 -8.46 7.21 -32.82
N PHE A 73 -9.71 6.81 -32.60
CA PHE A 73 -10.53 7.33 -31.50
C PHE A 73 -9.91 6.92 -30.16
N TRP A 74 -9.65 5.63 -29.96
CA TRP A 74 -9.04 5.14 -28.71
C TRP A 74 -7.58 5.54 -28.55
N ALA A 75 -6.81 5.62 -29.63
CA ALA A 75 -5.43 6.10 -29.57
C ALA A 75 -5.35 7.52 -29.01
N ARG A 76 -6.28 8.41 -29.39
CA ARG A 76 -6.37 9.77 -28.84
C ARG A 76 -6.74 9.77 -27.37
N HIS A 77 -7.67 8.92 -26.94
CA HIS A 77 -8.07 8.81 -25.53
C HIS A 77 -6.91 8.31 -24.66
N PHE A 78 -6.20 7.27 -25.09
CA PHE A 78 -5.04 6.77 -24.36
C PHE A 78 -3.85 7.73 -24.39
N THR A 79 -3.70 8.53 -25.45
CA THR A 79 -2.71 9.63 -25.45
C THR A 79 -3.08 10.70 -24.42
N GLY A 80 -4.37 11.04 -24.28
CA GLY A 80 -4.85 11.88 -23.18
C GLY A 80 -4.61 11.23 -21.81
N ALA A 81 -4.77 9.91 -21.70
CA ALA A 81 -4.49 9.17 -20.48
C ALA A 81 -3.01 9.21 -20.07
N LEU A 82 -2.07 9.33 -21.02
CA LEU A 82 -0.66 9.55 -20.68
C LEU A 82 -0.44 10.89 -19.96
N ALA A 83 -1.15 11.95 -20.34
CA ALA A 83 -1.12 13.21 -19.60
C ALA A 83 -1.75 13.05 -18.21
N GLY A 84 -2.88 12.33 -18.11
CA GLY A 84 -3.51 12.00 -16.83
C GLY A 84 -2.61 11.16 -15.91
N MET A 85 -1.86 10.22 -16.47
CA MET A 85 -0.85 9.43 -15.76
C MET A 85 0.22 10.34 -15.15
N LEU A 86 0.78 11.27 -15.93
CA LEU A 86 1.77 12.23 -15.41
C LEU A 86 1.18 13.07 -14.26
N LEU A 87 -0.06 13.52 -14.41
CA LEU A 87 -0.78 14.25 -13.36
C LEU A 87 -0.93 13.40 -12.09
N TYR A 88 -1.35 12.14 -12.20
CA TYR A 88 -1.45 11.23 -11.05
C TYR A 88 -0.10 11.01 -10.37
N LEU A 89 0.97 10.81 -11.13
CA LEU A 89 2.32 10.65 -10.57
C LEU A 89 2.78 11.90 -9.83
N ILE A 90 2.53 13.08 -10.38
CA ILE A 90 2.86 14.37 -9.75
C ILE A 90 2.06 14.55 -8.45
N LEU A 91 0.74 14.38 -8.50
CA LEU A 91 -0.13 14.51 -7.33
C LEU A 91 0.25 13.51 -6.24
N PHE A 92 0.51 12.27 -6.61
CA PHE A 92 0.94 11.23 -5.68
C PHE A 92 2.31 11.54 -5.06
N ALA A 93 3.27 12.01 -5.86
CA ALA A 93 4.58 12.42 -5.37
C ALA A 93 4.50 13.63 -4.43
N ALA A 94 3.61 14.60 -4.72
CA ALA A 94 3.35 15.73 -3.85
C ALA A 94 2.71 15.27 -2.52
N ALA A 95 1.67 14.46 -2.59
CA ALA A 95 0.97 13.96 -1.41
C ALA A 95 1.86 13.11 -0.50
N ARG A 96 2.75 12.30 -1.08
CA ARG A 96 3.75 11.53 -0.33
C ARG A 96 4.66 12.37 0.57
N ARG A 97 4.89 13.65 0.26
CA ARG A 97 5.70 14.53 1.11
C ARG A 97 5.07 14.78 2.48
N HIS A 98 3.77 14.57 2.61
CA HIS A 98 3.03 14.69 3.86
C HIS A 98 3.05 13.40 4.70
N ALA A 99 3.61 12.30 4.20
CA ALA A 99 3.75 11.08 4.98
C ALA A 99 4.84 11.26 6.05
N THR A 100 4.42 11.56 7.28
CA THR A 100 5.30 11.75 8.45
C THR A 100 5.60 10.46 9.19
N ALA A 101 4.79 9.41 9.00
CA ALA A 101 4.98 8.11 9.64
C ALA A 101 6.01 7.23 8.88
N PRO A 102 6.79 6.39 9.56
CA PRO A 102 7.60 5.35 8.92
C PRO A 102 6.69 4.37 8.15
N LEU A 103 7.21 3.75 7.09
CA LEU A 103 6.43 2.83 6.21
C LEU A 103 5.83 1.64 6.96
N ILE A 104 6.50 1.21 8.03
CA ILE A 104 6.09 0.10 8.91
C ILE A 104 5.11 0.53 10.02
N GLY A 105 4.81 1.82 10.18
CA GLY A 105 4.07 2.33 11.34
C GLY A 105 4.93 2.42 12.61
N THR A 106 4.32 2.78 13.73
CA THR A 106 5.04 2.97 15.00
C THR A 106 4.95 1.72 15.87
N VAL A 107 6.08 1.28 16.41
CA VAL A 107 6.15 0.25 17.44
C VAL A 107 6.64 0.92 18.72
N PRO A 108 5.99 0.74 19.88
CA PRO A 108 6.49 1.25 21.15
C PRO A 108 7.91 0.74 21.40
N ALA A 109 8.84 1.62 21.80
CA ALA A 109 10.20 1.24 22.16
C ALA A 109 10.24 0.25 23.34
N ASP A 110 9.17 0.25 24.14
CA ASP A 110 9.05 -0.52 25.37
C ASP A 110 8.29 -1.84 25.17
N GLN A 111 8.67 -2.63 24.17
CA GLN A 111 8.50 -4.07 24.31
C GLN A 111 9.46 -4.51 25.43
N GLN A 112 9.10 -4.23 26.69
CA GLN A 112 9.77 -4.85 27.82
C GLN A 112 9.70 -6.35 27.55
N PRO A 113 10.85 -7.05 27.49
CA PRO A 113 10.83 -8.49 27.36
C PRO A 113 9.92 -9.03 28.46
N VAL A 114 8.94 -9.87 28.09
CA VAL A 114 8.11 -10.58 29.06
C VAL A 114 9.10 -11.12 30.09
N PRO A 115 9.05 -10.65 31.36
CA PRO A 115 10.09 -10.98 32.31
C PRO A 115 10.16 -12.49 32.35
N ARG A 116 11.33 -13.07 32.01
CA ARG A 116 11.54 -14.50 32.20
C ARG A 116 11.23 -14.73 33.66
N VAL A 117 10.17 -15.49 33.93
CA VAL A 117 9.82 -15.94 35.27
C VAL A 117 10.94 -16.88 35.70
N THR A 118 12.03 -16.30 36.18
CA THR A 118 13.22 -17.00 36.65
C THR A 118 13.03 -17.48 38.08
N ARG A 119 12.01 -16.95 38.77
CA ARG A 119 11.52 -17.44 40.06
C ARG A 119 10.00 -17.45 40.08
N CYS A 120 9.42 -18.63 40.29
CA CYS A 120 8.07 -18.73 40.82
C CYS A 120 8.12 -18.15 42.24
N ILE A 121 7.45 -17.02 42.48
CA ILE A 121 7.28 -16.50 43.84
C ILE A 121 6.08 -17.27 44.41
N PRO A 122 6.28 -18.15 45.41
CA PRO A 122 5.18 -18.89 46.00
C PRO A 122 4.23 -17.90 46.67
N ILE A 123 2.99 -17.85 46.19
CA ILE A 123 1.92 -17.13 46.86
C ILE A 123 1.56 -17.97 48.09
N SER A 124 1.63 -17.36 49.27
CA SER A 124 1.21 -17.97 50.54
C SER A 124 -0.23 -18.49 50.40
N GLY A 125 -0.39 -19.82 50.30
CA GLY A 125 -1.67 -20.47 49.96
C GLY A 125 -1.57 -21.83 49.25
N GLY A 126 -0.35 -22.32 48.94
CA GLY A 126 -0.14 -23.73 48.61
C GLY A 126 -0.55 -24.19 47.20
N ARG A 127 -0.79 -23.26 46.27
CA ARG A 127 -0.98 -23.58 44.84
C ARG A 127 -0.02 -22.74 43.99
N GLY A 128 1.26 -23.11 43.98
CA GLY A 128 2.30 -22.46 43.18
C GLY A 128 2.88 -23.42 42.13
N CYS A 129 2.70 -23.05 40.86
CA CYS A 129 3.39 -23.48 39.63
C CYS A 129 3.50 -25.01 39.35
N PRO A 130 2.60 -25.61 38.56
CA PRO A 130 2.94 -26.81 37.77
C PRO A 130 3.92 -26.38 36.65
N GLY A 131 5.03 -27.10 36.53
CA GLY A 131 6.23 -26.63 35.82
C GLY A 131 6.06 -26.42 34.32
N GLY A 132 6.85 -25.47 33.80
CA GLY A 132 7.04 -25.21 32.37
C GLY A 132 6.20 -24.06 31.85
#